data_AF-A0A0F9C8N9-F1
#
_entry.id   AF-A0A0F9C8N9-F1
#
_cell.length_a   1.000
_cell.length_b   1.000
_cell.length_c   1.000
_cell.angle_alpha   90.00
_cell.angle_beta   90.00
_cell.angle_gamma   90.00
#
_symmetry.space_group_name_H-M   'P 1'
#
loop_
_entity.id
_entity.type
_entity.pdbx_description
1 polymer ?
#
loop_
_entity_poly.entity_id
_entity_poly.type
_entity_poly.pdbx_seq_one_letter_code
_entity_poly.pdbx_strand_id
1 'polypeptide(L)'
;MVGVVATAALAAGVDLPAKQVIFESLAMGIQWLTVAEFEQMLGRAGRLRKHEMGFAYLLVEPGKIYSPKMKYTEENIAIKLLNGKIKDFELIPDDNKSTTEILAFISMFDNIVKKEAIFKFCSYLINNNFDFEHVLKKLDSTRLIRIKENFEYKITRLGKAIASSFLTLDIGLEIIDKLKNNSETPLNIALELNPLRNVYLTKKIVADLSKNVNMKYRSNNLFSASCKMLMNAEQVKKRKKFSQHLTDCIMKWIRDIFNCNCKDNPYCDCGRLNLQKLMLKLRVEEKLSIEQITHYFKEEYQILIFKGDVIDYLENLIYSLESIKNISEGIYNLESSYL
;
A
#
# COMPACT_ATOMS: atom_id res chain seq x y z
N MET A 1 -34.36 -17.55 4.72
CA MET A 1 -33.48 -16.69 5.55
C MET A 1 -32.60 -15.93 4.57
N VAL A 2 -32.68 -14.59 4.54
CA VAL A 2 -31.81 -13.77 3.70
C VAL A 2 -30.65 -13.32 4.58
N GLY A 3 -29.42 -13.68 4.20
CA GLY A 3 -28.20 -13.29 4.90
C GLY A 3 -27.28 -12.53 3.95
N VAL A 4 -26.58 -11.54 4.48
CA VAL A 4 -25.52 -10.83 3.74
C VAL A 4 -24.19 -11.31 4.30
N VAL A 5 -23.32 -11.82 3.42
CA VAL A 5 -21.95 -12.18 3.78
C VAL A 5 -21.06 -11.00 3.43
N ALA A 6 -20.28 -10.54 4.41
CA ALA A 6 -19.51 -9.32 4.29
C ALA A 6 -18.15 -9.45 4.98
N THR A 7 -17.18 -8.69 4.49
CA THR A 7 -15.88 -8.47 5.15
C THR A 7 -15.97 -7.27 6.08
N ALA A 8 -14.98 -7.11 6.98
CA ALA A 8 -14.92 -6.01 7.96
C ALA A 8 -15.14 -4.61 7.36
N ALA A 9 -14.66 -4.37 6.14
CA ALA A 9 -14.84 -3.11 5.42
C ALA A 9 -16.31 -2.67 5.27
N LEU A 10 -17.27 -3.61 5.15
CA LEU A 10 -18.69 -3.28 5.07
C LEU A 10 -19.23 -2.75 6.41
N ALA A 11 -18.70 -3.27 7.53
CA ALA A 11 -19.14 -2.88 8.86
C ALA A 11 -18.73 -1.45 9.24
N ALA A 12 -17.63 -0.96 8.67
CA ALA A 12 -17.14 0.40 8.91
C ALA A 12 -17.84 1.46 8.04
N GLY A 13 -18.29 1.11 6.83
CA GLY A 13 -18.72 2.08 5.81
C GLY A 13 -20.22 2.20 5.55
N VAL A 14 -21.06 1.27 6.03
CA VAL A 14 -22.49 1.24 5.70
C VAL A 14 -23.36 1.00 6.93
N ASP A 15 -24.43 1.77 7.08
CA ASP A 15 -25.42 1.57 8.14
C ASP A 15 -26.44 0.48 7.79
N LEU A 16 -26.05 -0.78 7.95
CA LEU A 16 -26.90 -1.96 7.71
C LEU A 16 -27.10 -2.77 9.00
N PRO A 17 -28.03 -2.35 9.88
CA PRO A 17 -28.35 -3.12 11.09
C PRO A 17 -29.16 -4.38 10.76
N ALA A 18 -28.79 -5.50 11.39
CA ALA A 18 -29.43 -6.81 11.26
C ALA A 18 -29.97 -7.31 12.60
N LYS A 19 -30.85 -8.32 12.61
CA LYS A 19 -31.27 -8.94 13.89
C LYS A 19 -30.11 -9.68 14.56
N GLN A 20 -29.26 -10.29 13.75
CA GLN A 20 -28.17 -11.16 14.17
C GLN A 20 -26.91 -10.83 13.38
N VAL A 21 -25.77 -10.88 14.05
CA VAL A 21 -24.43 -10.84 13.44
C VAL A 21 -23.72 -12.15 13.77
N ILE A 22 -23.12 -12.78 12.77
CA ILE A 22 -22.41 -14.04 12.94
C ILE A 22 -20.97 -13.84 12.48
N PHE A 23 -20.03 -14.06 13.40
CA PHE A 23 -18.60 -14.13 13.09
C PHE A 23 -18.27 -15.58 12.78
N GLU A 24 -18.15 -15.90 11.48
CA GLU A 24 -17.72 -17.23 11.02
C GLU A 24 -16.22 -17.45 11.22
N SER A 25 -15.43 -16.38 11.21
CA SER A 25 -14.00 -16.36 11.47
C SER A 25 -13.60 -15.09 12.20
N LEU A 26 -12.61 -15.17 13.09
CA LEU A 26 -12.04 -14.01 13.79
C LEU A 26 -10.80 -13.41 13.11
N ALA A 27 -10.47 -13.87 11.90
CA ALA A 27 -9.34 -13.38 11.13
C ALA A 27 -9.79 -12.68 9.83
N MET A 28 -9.15 -11.56 9.53
CA MET A 28 -9.22 -10.89 8.24
C MET A 28 -7.95 -11.19 7.45
N GLY A 29 -7.99 -12.25 6.64
CA GLY A 29 -6.84 -12.70 5.86
C GLY A 29 -5.69 -13.18 6.75
N ILE A 30 -4.63 -12.38 6.85
CA ILE A 30 -3.44 -12.69 7.67
C ILE A 30 -3.38 -11.93 9.00
N GLN A 31 -4.42 -11.16 9.33
CA GLN A 31 -4.51 -10.39 10.57
C GLN A 31 -5.71 -10.83 11.41
N TRP A 32 -5.57 -10.80 12.73
CA TRP A 32 -6.67 -11.01 13.65
C TRP A 32 -7.52 -9.75 13.75
N LEU A 33 -8.83 -9.90 13.97
CA LEU A 33 -9.70 -8.77 14.29
C LEU A 33 -9.20 -8.03 15.53
N THR A 34 -9.26 -6.71 15.48
CA THR A 34 -9.08 -5.83 16.62
C THR A 34 -10.38 -5.71 17.43
N VAL A 35 -10.27 -5.28 18.70
CA VAL A 35 -11.45 -5.04 19.54
C VAL A 35 -12.34 -3.96 18.93
N ALA A 36 -11.76 -2.91 18.33
CA ALA A 36 -12.52 -1.85 17.68
C ALA A 36 -13.33 -2.37 16.48
N GLU A 37 -12.74 -3.18 15.60
CA GLU A 37 -13.44 -3.79 14.47
C GLU A 37 -14.54 -4.75 14.94
N PHE A 38 -14.27 -5.54 15.98
CA PHE A 38 -15.23 -6.44 16.59
C PHE A 38 -16.44 -5.68 17.14
N GLU A 39 -16.22 -4.62 17.92
CA GLU A 39 -17.28 -3.77 18.48
C GLU A 39 -18.09 -3.04 17.40
N GLN A 40 -17.43 -2.57 16.34
CA GLN A 40 -18.11 -1.97 15.18
C GLN A 40 -19.04 -2.97 14.47
N MET A 41 -18.60 -4.21 14.30
CA MET A 41 -19.44 -5.28 13.73
C MET A 41 -20.56 -5.69 14.70
N LEU A 42 -20.24 -5.81 15.99
CA LEU A 42 -21.19 -6.12 17.05
C LEU A 42 -22.31 -5.09 17.11
N GLY A 43 -21.99 -3.81 16.94
CA GLY A 43 -22.94 -2.69 16.91
C GLY A 43 -23.98 -2.76 15.78
N ARG A 44 -23.79 -3.64 14.78
CA ARG A 44 -24.80 -3.90 13.74
C ARG A 44 -25.88 -4.89 14.18
N ALA A 45 -25.69 -5.58 15.30
CA ALA A 45 -26.67 -6.50 15.85
C ALA A 45 -27.78 -5.76 16.61
N GLY A 46 -29.03 -5.98 16.19
CA GLY A 46 -30.20 -5.29 16.71
C GLY A 46 -30.51 -4.04 15.90
N ARG A 47 -31.78 -3.87 15.53
CA ARG A 47 -32.25 -2.70 14.79
C ARG A 47 -33.16 -1.91 15.70
N LEU A 48 -32.76 -0.67 15.98
CA LEU A 48 -33.51 0.26 16.82
C LEU A 48 -34.96 0.37 16.31
N ARG A 49 -35.92 0.30 17.24
CA ARG A 49 -37.38 0.31 16.98
C ARG A 49 -37.95 -0.89 16.21
N LYS A 50 -37.15 -1.90 15.85
CA LYS A 50 -37.64 -3.13 15.20
C LYS A 50 -37.38 -4.40 15.98
N HIS A 51 -36.25 -4.47 16.67
CA HIS A 51 -35.85 -5.64 17.44
C HIS A 51 -35.76 -5.27 18.92
N GLU A 52 -36.34 -6.08 19.79
CA GLU A 52 -36.19 -5.94 21.25
C GLU A 52 -34.74 -6.17 21.70
N MET A 53 -34.05 -7.10 21.02
CA MET A 53 -32.66 -7.49 21.31
C MET A 53 -31.92 -7.82 20.01
N GLY A 54 -30.63 -7.46 19.95
CA GLY A 54 -29.70 -7.93 18.92
C GLY A 54 -28.92 -9.15 19.41
N PHE A 55 -28.57 -10.07 18.51
CA PHE A 55 -27.75 -11.24 18.86
C PHE A 55 -26.44 -11.23 18.08
N ALA A 56 -25.35 -11.62 18.73
CA ALA A 56 -24.08 -11.85 18.08
C ALA A 56 -23.56 -13.24 18.43
N TYR A 57 -23.14 -13.98 17.41
CA TYR A 57 -22.62 -15.33 17.54
C TYR A 57 -21.18 -15.37 17.04
N LEU A 58 -20.27 -15.91 17.83
CA LEU A 58 -18.89 -16.18 17.42
C LEU A 58 -18.75 -17.69 17.22
N LEU A 59 -18.45 -18.10 15.99
CA LEU A 59 -18.14 -19.49 15.66
C LEU A 59 -16.61 -19.64 15.75
N VAL A 60 -16.14 -20.37 16.75
CA VAL A 60 -14.72 -20.47 17.09
C VAL A 60 -14.29 -21.93 17.02
N GLU A 61 -13.23 -22.22 16.29
CA GLU A 61 -12.63 -23.55 16.22
C GLU A 61 -11.38 -23.61 17.14
N PRO A 62 -11.39 -24.48 18.17
CA PRO A 62 -10.25 -24.63 19.07
C PRO A 62 -8.96 -25.02 18.34
N GLY A 63 -7.87 -24.31 18.61
CA GLY A 63 -6.55 -24.57 18.04
C GLY A 63 -6.36 -24.08 16.60
N LYS A 64 -7.36 -23.42 16.00
CA LYS A 64 -7.27 -22.92 14.62
C LYS A 64 -6.32 -21.73 14.53
N ILE A 65 -5.43 -21.77 13.53
CA ILE A 65 -4.49 -20.69 13.19
C ILE A 65 -4.59 -20.44 11.69
N TYR A 66 -4.86 -19.20 11.28
CA TYR A 66 -5.04 -18.84 9.87
C TYR A 66 -3.74 -18.58 9.10
N SER A 67 -2.67 -18.22 9.82
CA SER A 67 -1.35 -17.97 9.21
C SER A 67 -0.23 -18.45 10.13
N PRO A 68 0.85 -19.07 9.63
CA PRO A 68 1.99 -19.49 10.45
C PRO A 68 2.65 -18.35 11.25
N LYS A 69 2.42 -17.08 10.87
CA LYS A 69 2.93 -15.90 11.58
C LYS A 69 2.06 -15.49 12.78
N MET A 70 0.85 -16.02 12.89
CA MET A 70 -0.07 -15.71 13.99
C MET A 70 0.33 -16.50 15.23
N LYS A 71 0.55 -15.78 16.34
CA LYS A 71 0.99 -16.37 17.62
C LYS A 71 -0.15 -16.94 18.48
N TYR A 72 -1.38 -16.52 18.21
CA TYR A 72 -2.55 -16.86 19.00
C TYR A 72 -3.48 -17.76 18.20
N THR A 73 -4.22 -18.63 18.89
CA THR A 73 -5.29 -19.44 18.33
C THR A 73 -6.61 -18.65 18.31
N GLU A 74 -7.57 -19.11 17.54
CA GLU A 74 -8.87 -18.44 17.41
C GLU A 74 -9.61 -18.30 18.74
N GLU A 75 -9.57 -19.30 19.63
CA GLU A 75 -10.17 -19.22 20.96
C GLU A 75 -9.51 -18.18 21.87
N ASN A 76 -8.19 -18.03 21.79
CA ASN A 76 -7.48 -16.99 22.53
C ASN A 76 -7.91 -15.60 22.07
N ILE A 77 -8.14 -15.43 20.76
CA ILE A 77 -8.62 -14.18 20.19
C ILE A 77 -10.08 -13.92 20.55
N ALA A 78 -10.95 -14.93 20.53
CA ALA A 78 -12.35 -14.80 20.94
C ALA A 78 -12.48 -14.26 22.37
N ILE A 79 -11.74 -14.85 23.31
CA ILE A 79 -11.72 -14.41 24.72
C ILE A 79 -11.18 -12.97 24.83
N LYS A 80 -10.16 -12.62 24.05
CA LYS A 80 -9.59 -11.27 24.02
C LYS A 80 -10.58 -10.23 23.47
N LEU A 81 -11.37 -10.58 22.45
CA LEU A 81 -12.37 -9.70 21.86
C LEU A 81 -13.55 -9.46 22.82
N LEU A 82 -14.09 -10.52 23.41
CA LEU A 82 -15.23 -10.45 24.34
C LEU A 82 -14.92 -9.68 25.63
N ASN A 83 -13.69 -9.78 26.13
CA ASN A 83 -13.24 -9.06 27.33
C ASN A 83 -12.50 -7.75 27.01
N GLY A 84 -12.30 -7.46 25.72
CA GLY A 84 -11.53 -6.32 25.27
C GLY A 84 -12.28 -5.02 25.51
N LYS A 85 -11.53 -3.94 25.75
CA LYS A 85 -12.04 -2.58 25.60
C LYS A 85 -11.35 -1.92 24.43
N ILE A 86 -12.08 -1.06 23.73
CA ILE A 86 -11.48 -0.19 22.72
C ILE A 86 -10.43 0.64 23.46
N LYS A 87 -9.16 0.44 23.11
CA LYS A 87 -8.06 1.21 23.69
C LYS A 87 -8.15 2.64 23.18
N ASP A 88 -7.73 3.59 24.02
CA ASP A 88 -7.52 4.96 23.58
C ASP A 88 -6.54 4.97 22.40
N PHE A 89 -6.77 5.88 21.47
CA PHE A 89 -5.90 6.03 20.32
C PHE A 89 -4.57 6.63 20.77
N GLU A 90 -3.53 5.80 20.79
CA GLU A 90 -2.16 6.25 21.01
C GLU A 90 -1.51 6.51 19.65
N LEU A 91 -1.22 7.77 19.35
CA LEU A 91 -0.41 8.11 18.19
C LEU A 91 1.08 7.97 18.56
N ILE A 92 1.81 7.18 17.79
CA ILE A 92 3.28 7.12 17.87
C ILE A 92 3.83 8.40 17.24
N PRO A 93 4.62 9.22 17.94
CA PRO A 93 5.24 10.40 17.37
C PRO A 93 6.09 10.04 16.14
N ASP A 94 5.92 10.80 15.07
CA ASP A 94 6.62 10.61 13.80
C ASP A 94 7.07 11.98 13.28
N ASP A 95 8.35 12.28 13.44
CA ASP A 95 8.94 13.57 13.07
C ASP A 95 8.74 13.90 11.60
N ASN A 96 8.78 12.89 10.71
CA ASN A 96 8.61 13.09 9.28
C ASN A 96 7.17 13.50 8.95
N LYS A 97 6.18 12.83 9.57
CA LYS A 97 4.77 13.22 9.42
C LYS A 97 4.49 14.60 10.00
N SER A 98 4.93 14.88 11.22
CA SER A 98 4.74 16.20 11.85
C SER A 98 5.37 17.32 11.01
N THR A 99 6.57 17.08 10.47
CA THR A 99 7.24 18.04 9.58
C THR A 99 6.45 18.25 8.29
N THR A 100 5.91 17.17 7.71
CA THR A 100 5.10 17.22 6.49
C THR A 100 3.80 18.00 6.72
N GLU A 101 3.13 17.78 7.85
CA GLU A 101 1.92 18.51 8.25
C GLU A 101 2.18 20.01 8.43
N ILE A 102 3.30 20.37 9.05
CA ILE A 102 3.70 21.78 9.21
C ILE A 102 4.02 22.42 7.87
N LEU A 103 4.74 21.72 6.98
CA LEU A 103 5.00 22.19 5.62
C LEU A 103 3.69 22.42 4.85
N ALA A 104 2.75 21.47 4.96
CA ALA A 104 1.43 21.58 4.34
C ALA A 104 0.66 22.79 4.88
N PHE A 105 0.65 22.99 6.20
CA PHE A 105 0.02 24.16 6.82
C PHE A 105 0.62 25.48 6.32
N ILE A 106 1.96 25.59 6.28
CA ILE A 106 2.64 26.79 5.76
C ILE A 106 2.30 27.00 4.27
N SER A 107 2.16 25.93 3.49
CA SER A 107 1.84 26.00 2.06
C SER A 107 0.43 26.53 1.74
N MET A 108 -0.49 26.50 2.73
CA MET A 108 -1.83 27.09 2.58
C MET A 108 -1.80 28.62 2.45
N PHE A 109 -0.70 29.25 2.86
CA PHE A 109 -0.52 30.69 2.78
C PHE A 109 0.38 31.03 1.59
N ASP A 110 -0.14 31.78 0.62
CA ASP A 110 0.67 32.27 -0.51
C ASP A 110 1.70 33.34 -0.08
N ASN A 111 1.47 33.94 1.10
CA ASN A 111 2.28 35.00 1.69
C ASN A 111 2.99 34.53 2.96
N ILE A 112 3.49 35.49 3.74
CA ILE A 112 4.26 35.27 4.95
C ILE A 112 3.36 34.73 6.07
N VAL A 113 3.84 33.72 6.79
CA VAL A 113 3.22 33.16 7.99
C VAL A 113 4.07 33.52 9.21
N LYS A 114 3.44 34.03 10.26
CA LYS A 114 4.14 34.32 11.52
C LYS A 114 4.29 33.07 12.39
N LYS A 115 5.34 33.00 13.19
CA LYS A 115 5.63 31.88 14.11
C LYS A 115 4.43 31.52 15.00
N GLU A 116 3.72 32.53 15.52
CA GLU A 116 2.60 32.32 16.45
C GLU A 116 1.44 31.57 15.79
N ALA A 117 1.20 31.79 14.49
CA ALA A 117 0.14 31.10 13.76
C ALA A 117 0.48 29.61 13.58
N ILE A 118 1.73 29.29 13.26
CA ILE A 118 2.21 27.91 13.13
C ILE A 118 2.16 27.22 14.49
N PHE A 119 2.66 27.87 15.55
CA PHE A 119 2.61 27.32 16.91
C PHE A 119 1.16 27.05 17.38
N LYS A 120 0.24 27.99 17.11
CA LYS A 120 -1.17 27.81 17.43
C LYS A 120 -1.78 26.61 16.69
N PHE A 121 -1.47 26.43 15.40
CA PHE A 121 -1.88 25.25 14.65
C PHE A 121 -1.33 23.96 15.29
N CYS A 122 -0.04 23.92 15.60
CA CYS A 122 0.59 22.76 16.25
C CYS A 122 -0.05 22.42 17.59
N SER A 123 -0.50 23.43 18.37
CA SER A 123 -1.18 23.21 19.65
C SER A 123 -2.54 22.52 19.53
N TYR A 124 -3.15 22.54 18.34
CA TYR A 124 -4.40 21.85 18.04
C TYR A 124 -4.20 20.43 17.47
N LEU A 125 -2.96 20.06 17.11
CA LEU A 125 -2.67 18.72 16.65
C LEU A 125 -2.73 17.73 17.81
N ILE A 126 -3.32 16.56 17.56
CA ILE A 126 -3.33 15.43 18.50
C ILE A 126 -1.88 15.01 18.82
N ASN A 127 -0.97 15.18 17.86
CA ASN A 127 0.47 14.92 18.01
C ASN A 127 1.28 16.20 18.27
N ASN A 128 1.08 16.86 19.41
CA ASN A 128 1.85 18.07 19.73
C ASN A 128 3.24 17.80 20.34
N ASN A 129 3.63 16.53 20.49
CA ASN A 129 4.88 16.14 21.12
C ASN A 129 6.02 16.02 20.10
N PHE A 130 6.42 17.17 19.54
CA PHE A 130 7.59 17.26 18.66
C PHE A 130 8.36 18.56 18.90
N ASP A 131 9.65 18.57 18.56
CA ASP A 131 10.48 19.76 18.68
C ASP A 131 10.17 20.73 17.52
N PHE A 132 9.38 21.75 17.84
CA PHE A 132 8.94 22.78 16.90
C PHE A 132 10.12 23.52 16.24
N GLU A 133 11.16 23.85 16.99
CA GLU A 133 12.33 24.56 16.47
C GLU A 133 13.14 23.66 15.52
N HIS A 134 13.29 22.39 15.90
CA HIS A 134 13.94 21.39 15.05
C HIS A 134 13.20 21.22 13.71
N VAL A 135 11.87 21.16 13.73
CA VAL A 135 11.05 21.05 12.51
C VAL A 135 11.26 22.25 11.59
N LEU A 136 11.14 23.48 12.11
CA LEU A 136 11.33 24.68 11.30
C LEU A 136 12.75 24.78 10.73
N LYS A 137 13.76 24.40 11.54
CA LYS A 137 15.15 24.34 11.10
C LYS A 137 15.37 23.29 10.00
N LYS A 138 14.71 22.13 10.08
CA LYS A 138 14.75 21.09 9.04
C LYS A 138 14.14 21.59 7.73
N LEU A 139 13.01 22.30 7.80
CA LEU A 139 12.35 22.87 6.61
C LEU A 139 13.16 23.99 5.94
N ASP A 140 13.87 24.80 6.73
CA ASP A 140 14.75 25.85 6.20
C ASP A 140 16.04 25.27 5.62
N SER A 141 16.68 24.31 6.30
CA SER A 141 17.91 23.66 5.81
C SER A 141 17.69 22.90 4.50
N THR A 142 16.49 22.34 4.30
CA THR A 142 16.05 21.69 3.06
C THR A 142 15.56 22.67 1.99
N ARG A 143 15.57 23.98 2.27
CA ARG A 143 15.13 25.08 1.38
C ARG A 143 13.66 25.01 0.95
N LEU A 144 12.81 24.37 1.76
CA LEU A 144 11.37 24.25 1.51
C LEU A 144 10.60 25.46 2.04
N ILE A 145 11.14 26.11 3.07
CA ILE A 145 10.70 27.42 3.53
C ILE A 145 11.89 28.39 3.53
N ARG A 146 11.60 29.67 3.69
CA ARG A 146 12.59 30.71 3.99
C ARG A 146 12.19 31.41 5.27
N ILE A 147 13.14 31.50 6.20
CA ILE A 147 13.00 32.28 7.42
C ILE A 147 13.48 33.72 7.17
N LYS A 148 12.63 34.70 7.44
CA LYS A 148 12.96 36.13 7.39
C LYS A 148 13.25 36.69 8.78
N GLU A 149 13.84 37.88 8.82
CA GLU A 149 13.92 38.71 10.03
C GLU A 149 12.52 38.85 10.67
N ASN A 150 12.43 38.73 11.99
CA ASN A 150 11.19 38.71 12.79
C ASN A 150 10.37 37.40 12.80
N PHE A 151 10.99 36.22 12.59
CA PHE A 151 10.30 34.91 12.65
C PHE A 151 9.12 34.79 11.68
N GLU A 152 9.33 35.33 10.49
CA GLU A 152 8.40 35.30 9.38
C GLU A 152 8.81 34.18 8.41
N TYR A 153 7.89 33.26 8.13
CA TYR A 153 8.14 32.08 7.30
C TYR A 153 7.44 32.22 5.96
N LYS A 154 8.15 31.93 4.87
CA LYS A 154 7.57 31.93 3.52
C LYS A 154 7.85 30.61 2.82
N ILE A 155 6.81 29.99 2.27
CA ILE A 155 6.94 28.77 1.47
C ILE A 155 7.75 29.04 0.19
N THR A 156 8.62 28.10 -0.20
CA THR A 156 9.30 28.15 -1.51
C THR A 156 8.46 27.45 -2.58
N ARG A 157 8.81 27.63 -3.87
CA ARG A 157 8.17 26.87 -4.96
C ARG A 157 8.32 25.36 -4.75
N LEU A 158 9.51 24.93 -4.34
CA LEU A 158 9.81 23.53 -4.03
C LEU A 158 9.02 23.03 -2.82
N GLY A 159 8.95 23.81 -1.74
CA GLY A 159 8.15 23.45 -0.56
C GLY A 159 6.66 23.32 -0.90
N LYS A 160 6.13 24.22 -1.73
CA LYS A 160 4.74 24.16 -2.21
C LYS A 160 4.52 22.93 -3.10
N ALA A 161 5.46 22.61 -3.98
CA ALA A 161 5.38 21.42 -4.83
C ALA A 161 5.29 20.13 -3.99
N ILE A 162 6.21 19.91 -3.05
CA ILE A 162 6.17 18.73 -2.16
C ILE A 162 4.86 18.67 -1.37
N ALA A 163 4.44 19.78 -0.78
CA ALA A 163 3.19 19.83 0.00
C ALA A 163 1.96 19.49 -0.86
N SER A 164 1.90 20.01 -2.09
CA SER A 164 0.79 19.76 -3.03
C SER A 164 0.76 18.33 -3.60
N SER A 165 1.88 17.62 -3.52
CA SER A 165 2.01 16.24 -4.00
C SER A 165 1.55 15.18 -2.99
N PHE A 166 1.13 15.58 -1.78
CA PHE A 166 0.71 14.66 -0.71
C PHE A 166 1.76 13.58 -0.36
N LEU A 167 3.04 13.89 -0.61
CA LEU A 167 4.16 13.03 -0.26
C LEU A 167 4.68 13.41 1.13
N THR A 168 5.24 12.43 1.85
CA THR A 168 6.02 12.74 3.05
C THR A 168 7.28 13.50 2.67
N LEU A 169 7.80 14.31 3.60
CA LEU A 169 9.01 15.09 3.38
C LEU A 169 10.17 14.19 2.92
N ASP A 170 10.42 13.08 3.61
CA ASP A 170 11.54 12.20 3.26
C ASP A 170 11.41 11.63 1.83
N ILE A 171 10.20 11.25 1.38
CA ILE A 171 9.97 10.80 0.00
C ILE A 171 10.20 11.93 -0.99
N GLY A 172 9.70 13.14 -0.70
CA GLY A 172 9.93 14.32 -1.54
C GLY A 172 11.41 14.65 -1.71
N LEU A 173 12.19 14.56 -0.63
CA LEU A 173 13.64 14.75 -0.65
C LEU A 173 14.36 13.64 -1.43
N GLU A 174 13.95 12.38 -1.28
CA GLU A 174 14.50 11.26 -2.06
C GLU A 174 14.28 11.47 -3.57
N ILE A 175 13.09 11.95 -3.98
CA ILE A 175 12.80 12.29 -5.38
C ILE A 175 13.75 13.40 -5.86
N ILE A 176 13.92 14.47 -5.07
CA ILE A 176 14.82 15.58 -5.41
C ILE A 176 16.25 15.08 -5.60
N ASP A 177 16.74 14.22 -4.71
CA ASP A 177 18.09 13.67 -4.79
C ASP A 177 18.26 12.75 -6.01
N LYS A 178 17.27 11.89 -6.31
CA LYS A 178 17.27 11.04 -7.51
C LYS A 178 17.29 11.86 -8.80
N LEU A 179 16.51 12.94 -8.85
CA LEU A 179 16.44 13.84 -10.00
C LEU A 179 17.71 14.67 -10.17
N LYS A 180 18.27 15.24 -9.10
CA LYS A 180 19.49 16.07 -9.17
C LYS A 180 20.74 15.27 -9.52
N ASN A 181 20.85 14.04 -9.02
CA ASN A 181 22.00 13.19 -9.26
C ASN A 181 21.90 12.37 -10.55
N ASN A 182 20.82 12.56 -11.33
CA ASN A 182 20.51 11.77 -12.53
C ASN A 182 20.60 10.26 -12.29
N SER A 183 20.28 9.80 -11.07
CA SER A 183 20.47 8.40 -10.67
C SER A 183 19.35 7.49 -11.19
N GLU A 184 18.18 8.06 -11.46
CA GLU A 184 17.01 7.33 -11.94
C GLU A 184 16.14 8.19 -12.85
N THR A 185 15.40 7.54 -13.75
CA THR A 185 14.46 8.21 -14.67
C THR A 185 13.15 8.59 -13.96
N PRO A 186 12.47 9.69 -14.35
CA PRO A 186 11.17 10.08 -13.77
C PRO A 186 10.15 8.95 -13.77
N LEU A 187 10.11 8.20 -14.88
CA LEU A 187 9.21 7.06 -15.00
C LEU A 187 9.50 6.00 -13.94
N ASN A 188 10.76 5.58 -13.77
CA ASN A 188 11.08 4.56 -12.76
C ASN A 188 10.82 5.07 -11.34
N ILE A 189 11.12 6.33 -11.04
CA ILE A 189 10.75 6.96 -9.75
C ILE A 189 9.23 6.83 -9.53
N ALA A 190 8.41 7.16 -10.53
CA ALA A 190 6.96 7.05 -10.44
C ALA A 190 6.48 5.61 -10.23
N LEU A 191 7.09 4.64 -10.92
CA LEU A 191 6.77 3.21 -10.78
C LEU A 191 7.12 2.66 -9.38
N GLU A 192 8.11 3.25 -8.71
CA GLU A 192 8.54 2.87 -7.36
C GLU A 192 7.65 3.44 -6.25
N LEU A 193 7.11 4.66 -6.42
CA LEU A 193 6.31 5.35 -5.39
C LEU A 193 5.08 4.55 -4.97
N ASN A 194 4.29 4.09 -5.94
CA ASN A 194 3.06 3.33 -5.70
C ASN A 194 3.08 2.01 -6.46
N PRO A 195 3.82 1.01 -5.95
CA PRO A 195 4.08 -0.22 -6.70
C PRO A 195 2.84 -1.11 -6.78
N LEU A 196 2.63 -1.76 -7.93
CA LEU A 196 1.59 -2.77 -8.10
C LEU A 196 1.91 -4.01 -7.26
N ARG A 197 1.15 -4.24 -6.18
CA ARG A 197 1.35 -5.36 -5.24
C ARG A 197 0.39 -6.52 -5.45
N ASN A 198 -0.83 -6.25 -5.90
CA ASN A 198 -1.92 -7.23 -6.00
C ASN A 198 -1.83 -8.02 -7.31
N VAL A 199 -0.78 -8.84 -7.42
CA VAL A 199 -0.50 -9.66 -8.60
C VAL A 199 -0.49 -11.12 -8.18
N TYR A 200 -1.44 -11.90 -8.69
CA TYR A 200 -1.69 -13.27 -8.24
C TYR A 200 -1.48 -14.29 -9.36
N LEU A 201 -1.29 -15.55 -8.99
CA LEU A 201 -1.29 -16.67 -9.92
C LEU A 201 -2.73 -17.15 -10.18
N THR A 202 -3.01 -17.61 -11.40
CA THR A 202 -4.31 -18.21 -11.72
C THR A 202 -4.54 -19.51 -10.92
N LYS A 203 -5.81 -19.87 -10.71
CA LYS A 203 -6.18 -21.13 -10.02
C LYS A 203 -5.54 -22.36 -10.66
N LYS A 204 -5.36 -22.36 -11.99
CA LYS A 204 -4.71 -23.44 -12.74
C LYS A 204 -3.26 -23.64 -12.29
N ILE A 205 -2.49 -22.56 -12.24
CA ILE A 205 -1.09 -22.57 -11.79
C ILE A 205 -1.00 -22.96 -10.32
N VAL A 206 -1.86 -22.40 -9.47
CA VAL A 206 -1.89 -22.73 -8.03
C VAL A 206 -2.21 -24.22 -7.82
N ALA A 207 -3.17 -24.77 -8.55
CA ALA A 207 -3.50 -26.20 -8.45
C ALA A 207 -2.34 -27.10 -8.90
N ASP A 208 -1.61 -26.72 -9.94
CA ASP A 208 -0.46 -27.51 -10.41
C ASP A 208 0.73 -27.44 -9.45
N LEU A 209 1.00 -26.24 -8.91
CA LEU A 209 1.99 -26.04 -7.86
C LEU A 209 1.63 -26.84 -6.59
N SER A 210 0.35 -26.94 -6.21
CA SER A 210 -0.08 -27.68 -4.99
C SER A 210 0.18 -29.17 -5.06
N LYS A 211 0.22 -29.76 -6.26
CA LYS A 211 0.47 -31.19 -6.45
C LYS A 211 1.92 -31.56 -6.22
N ASN A 212 2.82 -30.62 -6.49
CA ASN A 212 4.25 -30.87 -6.62
C ASN A 212 5.10 -30.20 -5.54
N VAL A 213 4.48 -29.31 -4.76
CA VAL A 213 5.09 -28.59 -3.64
C VAL A 213 4.16 -28.74 -2.44
N ASN A 214 4.68 -29.05 -1.25
CA ASN A 214 3.87 -29.05 -0.02
C ASN A 214 3.35 -27.63 0.24
N MET A 215 2.12 -27.35 -0.20
CA MET A 215 1.62 -25.99 -0.40
C MET A 215 0.58 -25.53 0.62
N LYS A 216 0.41 -26.28 1.71
CA LYS A 216 -0.57 -25.96 2.77
C LYS A 216 -0.48 -24.53 3.32
N TYR A 217 0.62 -23.78 3.09
CA TYR A 217 0.82 -22.43 3.64
C TYR A 217 1.57 -21.43 2.71
N ARG A 218 1.47 -21.50 1.38
CA ARG A 218 2.19 -20.56 0.48
C ARG A 218 1.26 -19.55 -0.20
N SER A 219 1.71 -18.30 -0.27
CA SER A 219 0.99 -17.20 -0.92
C SER A 219 0.89 -17.42 -2.43
N ASN A 220 -0.26 -17.12 -3.01
CA ASN A 220 -0.50 -17.12 -4.45
C ASN A 220 -0.07 -15.81 -5.13
N ASN A 221 0.52 -14.86 -4.39
CA ASN A 221 1.03 -13.61 -4.95
C ASN A 221 2.36 -13.89 -5.69
N LEU A 222 2.47 -13.42 -6.94
CA LEU A 222 3.64 -13.64 -7.82
C LEU A 222 4.94 -13.15 -7.19
N PHE A 223 4.89 -12.01 -6.48
CA PHE A 223 6.05 -11.39 -5.85
C PHE A 223 6.30 -11.85 -4.42
N SER A 224 5.52 -12.83 -3.92
CA SER A 224 5.81 -13.46 -2.63
C SER A 224 7.15 -14.22 -2.68
N ALA A 225 7.85 -14.32 -1.54
CA ALA A 225 9.09 -15.08 -1.45
C ALA A 225 8.94 -16.53 -1.93
N SER A 226 7.78 -17.15 -1.66
CA SER A 226 7.44 -18.50 -2.11
C SER A 226 7.37 -18.64 -3.63
N CYS A 227 6.80 -17.65 -4.32
CA CYS A 227 6.67 -17.66 -5.78
C CYS A 227 7.98 -17.23 -6.45
N LYS A 228 8.67 -16.22 -5.92
CA LYS A 228 10.00 -15.79 -6.39
C LYS A 228 11.01 -16.95 -6.37
N MET A 229 10.98 -17.82 -5.36
CA MET A 229 11.82 -19.04 -5.32
C MET A 229 11.63 -19.96 -6.55
N LEU A 230 10.50 -19.88 -7.25
CA LEU A 230 10.25 -20.64 -8.48
C LEU A 230 11.06 -20.10 -9.67
N MET A 231 11.48 -18.83 -9.66
CA MET A 231 12.20 -18.19 -10.76
C MET A 231 13.71 -18.44 -10.72
N ASN A 232 14.21 -19.07 -9.66
CA ASN A 232 15.62 -19.40 -9.56
C ASN A 232 15.96 -20.59 -10.48
N ALA A 233 16.70 -20.32 -11.55
CA ALA A 233 17.00 -21.25 -12.64
C ALA A 233 17.67 -22.57 -12.18
N GLU A 234 18.46 -22.54 -11.09
CA GLU A 234 19.07 -23.74 -10.52
C GLU A 234 18.04 -24.71 -9.93
N GLN A 235 16.92 -24.18 -9.42
CA GLN A 235 15.85 -24.99 -8.87
C GLN A 235 14.90 -25.51 -9.96
N VAL A 236 14.73 -24.78 -11.07
CA VAL A 236 13.87 -25.20 -12.19
C VAL A 236 14.44 -26.44 -12.88
N LYS A 237 15.75 -26.50 -13.14
CA LYS A 237 16.41 -27.65 -13.78
C LYS A 237 16.33 -28.95 -12.98
N LYS A 238 16.17 -28.88 -11.65
CA LYS A 238 16.10 -30.06 -10.76
C LYS A 238 14.68 -30.65 -10.63
N ARG A 239 13.65 -30.00 -11.16
CA ARG A 239 12.24 -30.37 -10.88
C ARG A 239 11.61 -31.17 -12.01
N LYS A 240 11.94 -32.47 -12.08
CA LYS A 240 11.32 -33.47 -12.99
C LYS A 240 9.81 -33.72 -12.78
N LYS A 241 9.12 -32.96 -11.91
CA LYS A 241 7.74 -33.23 -11.46
C LYS A 241 6.70 -32.21 -11.92
N PHE A 242 7.10 -31.08 -12.50
CA PHE A 242 6.13 -30.09 -12.97
C PHE A 242 5.52 -30.46 -14.32
N SER A 243 4.29 -30.01 -14.57
CA SER A 243 3.72 -30.12 -15.91
C SER A 243 4.53 -29.29 -16.90
N GLN A 244 4.49 -29.68 -18.18
CA GLN A 244 5.13 -28.94 -19.26
C GLN A 244 4.62 -27.49 -19.30
N HIS A 245 3.31 -27.32 -19.23
CA HIS A 245 2.65 -26.01 -19.22
C HIS A 245 3.15 -25.08 -18.09
N LEU A 246 3.29 -25.60 -16.86
CA LEU A 246 3.80 -24.81 -15.74
C LEU A 246 5.27 -24.42 -15.96
N THR A 247 6.07 -25.33 -16.51
CA THR A 247 7.48 -25.08 -16.84
C THR A 247 7.61 -23.99 -17.89
N ASP A 248 6.79 -24.04 -18.94
CA ASP A 248 6.76 -23.02 -20.01
C ASP A 248 6.35 -21.65 -19.46
N CYS A 249 5.36 -21.60 -18.56
CA CYS A 249 4.95 -20.37 -17.88
C CYS A 249 6.08 -19.77 -17.04
N ILE A 250 6.76 -20.58 -16.23
CA ILE A 250 7.89 -20.11 -15.40
C ILE A 250 9.02 -19.59 -16.28
N MET A 251 9.37 -20.29 -17.36
CA MET A 251 10.40 -19.84 -18.29
C MET A 251 10.04 -18.51 -18.96
N LYS A 252 8.76 -18.33 -19.32
CA LYS A 252 8.25 -17.05 -19.84
C LYS A 252 8.39 -15.93 -18.80
N TRP A 253 8.04 -16.18 -17.53
CA TRP A 253 8.23 -15.20 -16.46
C TRP A 253 9.70 -14.84 -16.24
N ILE A 254 10.61 -15.82 -16.26
CA ILE A 254 12.05 -15.56 -16.12
C ILE A 254 12.55 -14.67 -17.26
N ARG A 255 12.12 -14.95 -18.50
CA ARG A 255 12.56 -14.22 -19.69
C ARG A 255 11.98 -12.80 -19.77
N ASP A 256 10.71 -12.64 -19.45
CA ASP A 256 9.97 -11.40 -19.74
C ASP A 256 9.85 -10.49 -18.50
N ILE A 257 9.86 -11.07 -17.29
CA ILE A 257 9.63 -10.34 -16.02
C ILE A 257 10.89 -10.35 -15.15
N PHE A 258 11.46 -11.52 -14.83
CA PHE A 258 12.59 -11.68 -13.89
C PHE A 258 13.95 -11.76 -14.58
N ASN A 259 14.17 -10.90 -15.58
CA ASN A 259 15.32 -10.97 -16.49
C ASN A 259 16.48 -10.01 -16.14
N CYS A 260 16.54 -9.51 -14.91
CA CYS A 260 17.60 -8.60 -14.47
C CYS A 260 18.89 -9.33 -14.06
N ASN A 261 20.02 -8.61 -14.06
CA ASN A 261 21.32 -9.12 -13.63
C ASN A 261 21.67 -8.81 -12.16
N CYS A 262 20.68 -8.39 -11.36
CA CYS A 262 20.89 -8.07 -9.95
C CYS A 262 21.34 -9.32 -9.17
N LYS A 263 22.25 -9.14 -8.22
CA LYS A 263 22.71 -10.24 -7.34
C LYS A 263 21.56 -10.92 -6.60
N ASP A 264 20.56 -10.13 -6.22
CA ASP A 264 19.38 -10.61 -5.50
C ASP A 264 18.23 -11.04 -6.43
N ASN A 265 18.43 -11.18 -7.75
CA ASN A 265 17.40 -11.74 -8.64
C ASN A 265 17.03 -13.16 -8.14
N PRO A 266 15.73 -13.52 -7.93
CA PRO A 266 14.46 -12.82 -8.23
C PRO A 266 13.80 -12.09 -7.06
N TYR A 267 14.55 -11.89 -5.98
CA TYR A 267 14.11 -11.21 -4.77
C TYR A 267 14.15 -9.68 -4.87
N CYS A 268 15.01 -9.12 -5.73
CA CYS A 268 15.03 -7.69 -6.04
C CYS A 268 13.70 -7.17 -6.65
N ASP A 269 13.58 -5.84 -6.75
CA ASP A 269 12.36 -5.17 -7.24
C ASP A 269 12.26 -5.07 -8.77
N CYS A 270 13.32 -5.40 -9.51
CA CYS A 270 13.33 -5.31 -10.98
C CYS A 270 12.20 -6.11 -11.64
N GLY A 271 11.86 -7.30 -11.12
CA GLY A 271 10.75 -8.09 -11.66
C GLY A 271 9.40 -7.37 -11.55
N ARG A 272 9.19 -6.63 -10.47
CA ARG A 272 7.99 -5.81 -10.28
C ARG A 272 7.97 -4.64 -11.26
N LEU A 273 9.08 -3.93 -11.36
CA LEU A 273 9.24 -2.81 -12.31
C LEU A 273 9.03 -3.25 -13.76
N ASN A 274 9.56 -4.41 -14.15
CA ASN A 274 9.40 -4.96 -15.49
C ASN A 274 7.93 -5.30 -15.81
N LEU A 275 7.21 -5.92 -14.86
CA LEU A 275 5.77 -6.18 -15.01
C LEU A 275 4.99 -4.86 -15.17
N GLN A 276 5.31 -3.85 -14.36
CA GLN A 276 4.67 -2.54 -14.42
C GLN A 276 4.95 -1.83 -15.75
N LYS A 277 6.19 -1.88 -16.25
CA LYS A 277 6.58 -1.36 -17.58
C LYS A 277 5.84 -2.07 -18.70
N LEU A 278 5.72 -3.39 -18.64
CA LEU A 278 4.95 -4.16 -19.61
C LEU A 278 3.47 -3.73 -19.60
N MET A 279 2.87 -3.56 -18.42
CA MET A 279 1.49 -3.08 -18.31
C MET A 279 1.31 -1.68 -18.90
N LEU A 280 2.25 -0.77 -18.62
CA LEU A 280 2.24 0.58 -19.18
C LEU A 280 2.36 0.56 -20.69
N LYS A 281 3.25 -0.27 -21.24
CA LYS A 281 3.40 -0.48 -22.69
C LYS A 281 2.09 -0.92 -23.33
N LEU A 282 1.42 -1.93 -22.75
CA LEU A 282 0.12 -2.42 -23.23
C LEU A 282 -0.95 -1.32 -23.21
N ARG A 283 -0.90 -0.43 -22.21
CA ARG A 283 -1.87 0.66 -22.08
C ARG A 283 -1.60 1.83 -23.03
N VAL A 284 -0.34 2.24 -23.15
CA VAL A 284 0.07 3.48 -23.83
C VAL A 284 0.35 3.24 -25.32
N GLU A 285 1.11 2.20 -25.64
CA GLU A 285 1.54 1.89 -27.01
C GLU A 285 0.46 1.08 -27.74
N GLU A 286 0.02 -0.03 -27.13
CA GLU A 286 -0.96 -0.95 -27.75
C GLU A 286 -2.43 -0.51 -27.54
N LYS A 287 -2.66 0.54 -26.74
CA LYS A 287 -3.97 1.14 -26.46
C LYS A 287 -5.03 0.15 -25.94
N LEU A 288 -4.61 -0.91 -25.26
CA LEU A 288 -5.54 -1.89 -24.69
C LEU A 288 -6.41 -1.26 -23.58
N SER A 289 -7.66 -1.72 -23.49
CA SER A 289 -8.55 -1.44 -22.37
C SER A 289 -8.09 -2.17 -21.11
N ILE A 290 -8.62 -1.77 -19.94
CA ILE A 290 -8.28 -2.43 -18.68
C ILE A 290 -8.68 -3.91 -18.71
N GLU A 291 -9.84 -4.23 -19.28
CA GLU A 291 -10.29 -5.62 -19.47
C GLU A 291 -9.32 -6.39 -20.36
N GLN A 292 -8.87 -5.79 -21.46
CA GLN A 292 -7.92 -6.41 -22.37
C GLN A 292 -6.56 -6.63 -21.72
N ILE A 293 -6.08 -5.71 -20.89
CA ILE A 293 -4.83 -5.86 -20.12
C ILE A 293 -4.93 -7.02 -19.13
N THR A 294 -6.02 -7.07 -18.34
CA THR A 294 -6.22 -8.16 -17.38
C THR A 294 -6.36 -9.52 -18.07
N HIS A 295 -7.04 -9.55 -19.23
CA HIS A 295 -7.15 -10.74 -20.05
C HIS A 295 -5.79 -11.16 -20.62
N TYR A 296 -5.01 -10.22 -21.14
CA TYR A 296 -3.65 -10.46 -21.66
C TYR A 296 -2.75 -11.10 -20.60
N PHE A 297 -2.67 -10.53 -19.39
CA PHE A 297 -1.87 -11.12 -18.32
C PHE A 297 -2.36 -12.52 -17.90
N LYS A 298 -3.67 -12.75 -17.93
CA LYS A 298 -4.26 -14.04 -17.58
C LYS A 298 -3.96 -15.11 -18.62
N GLU A 299 -4.12 -14.82 -19.90
CA GLU A 299 -3.92 -15.80 -20.97
C GLU A 299 -2.43 -16.01 -21.24
N GLU A 300 -1.68 -14.93 -21.44
CA GLU A 300 -0.27 -15.00 -21.86
C GLU A 300 0.67 -15.40 -20.74
N TYR A 301 0.39 -14.96 -19.51
CA TYR A 301 1.29 -15.16 -18.38
C TYR A 301 0.69 -15.97 -17.26
N GLN A 302 -0.59 -16.38 -17.33
CA GLN A 302 -1.27 -17.06 -16.22
C GLN A 302 -1.18 -16.27 -14.89
N ILE A 303 -1.17 -14.94 -15.03
CA ILE A 303 -1.16 -13.97 -13.94
C ILE A 303 -2.56 -13.33 -13.85
N LEU A 304 -3.11 -13.28 -12.66
CA LEU A 304 -4.38 -12.64 -12.34
C LEU A 304 -4.12 -11.31 -11.64
N ILE A 305 -4.56 -10.22 -12.27
CA ILE A 305 -4.62 -8.88 -11.68
C ILE A 305 -6.08 -8.44 -11.81
N PHE A 306 -6.70 -7.99 -10.72
CA PHE A 306 -8.11 -7.58 -10.79
C PHE A 306 -8.24 -6.23 -11.47
N LYS A 307 -9.38 -6.01 -12.14
CA LYS A 307 -9.68 -4.75 -12.83
C LYS A 307 -9.54 -3.52 -11.91
N GLY A 308 -10.04 -3.62 -10.67
CA GLY A 308 -9.91 -2.56 -9.67
C GLY A 308 -8.45 -2.22 -9.39
N ASP A 309 -7.61 -3.23 -9.14
CA ASP A 309 -6.17 -3.02 -8.90
C ASP A 309 -5.46 -2.34 -10.07
N VAL A 310 -5.84 -2.65 -11.33
CA VAL A 310 -5.26 -2.00 -12.52
C VAL A 310 -5.70 -0.53 -12.61
N ILE A 311 -6.97 -0.23 -12.35
CA ILE A 311 -7.50 1.13 -12.34
C ILE A 311 -6.76 1.95 -11.27
N ASP A 312 -6.81 1.48 -10.02
CA ASP A 312 -6.21 2.16 -8.88
C ASP A 312 -4.71 2.38 -9.12
N TYR A 313 -4.01 1.38 -9.67
CA TYR A 313 -2.59 1.53 -9.98
C TYR A 313 -2.31 2.57 -11.08
N LEU A 314 -3.05 2.55 -12.19
CA LEU A 314 -2.83 3.49 -13.28
C LEU A 314 -3.19 4.92 -12.88
N GLU A 315 -4.24 5.12 -12.08
CA GLU A 315 -4.58 6.42 -11.50
C GLU A 315 -3.48 6.92 -10.56
N ASN A 316 -3.01 6.08 -9.63
CA ASN A 316 -1.91 6.43 -8.75
C ASN A 316 -0.62 6.74 -9.50
N LEU A 317 -0.37 6.07 -10.63
CA LEU A 317 0.79 6.35 -11.48
C LEU A 317 0.70 7.75 -12.12
N ILE A 318 -0.49 8.19 -12.54
CA ILE A 318 -0.71 9.56 -13.05
C ILE A 318 -0.36 10.58 -11.95
N TYR A 319 -0.92 10.42 -10.74
CA TYR A 319 -0.62 11.32 -9.62
C TYR A 319 0.86 11.32 -9.23
N SER A 320 1.52 10.15 -9.33
CA SER A 320 2.95 10.03 -9.07
C SER A 320 3.78 10.79 -10.11
N LEU A 321 3.42 10.69 -11.40
CA LEU A 321 4.07 11.42 -12.48
C LEU A 321 3.85 12.94 -12.37
N GLU A 322 2.61 13.37 -12.08
CA GLU A 322 2.28 14.78 -11.84
C GLU A 322 3.07 15.34 -10.64
N SER A 323 3.22 14.55 -9.58
CA SER A 323 4.00 14.95 -8.40
C SER A 323 5.47 15.12 -8.74
N ILE A 324 6.05 14.18 -9.47
CA ILE A 324 7.45 14.26 -9.91
C ILE A 324 7.66 15.48 -10.82
N LYS A 325 6.72 15.76 -11.72
CA LYS A 325 6.73 16.96 -12.57
C LYS A 325 6.68 18.25 -11.75
N ASN A 326 5.74 18.35 -10.80
CA ASN A 326 5.62 19.55 -9.96
C ASN A 326 6.88 19.78 -9.12
N ILE A 327 7.47 18.70 -8.59
CA ILE A 327 8.74 18.75 -7.85
C ILE A 327 9.88 19.17 -8.79
N SER A 328 9.97 18.61 -9.99
CA SER A 328 11.03 18.93 -10.95
C SER A 328 11.01 20.41 -11.36
N GLU A 329 9.82 20.98 -11.62
CA GLU A 329 9.63 22.41 -11.90
C GLU A 329 9.98 23.32 -10.69
N GLY A 330 9.88 22.78 -9.48
CA GLY A 330 10.27 23.46 -8.25
C GLY A 330 11.80 23.48 -7.99
N ILE A 331 12.57 22.61 -8.65
CA ILE A 331 14.02 22.53 -8.51
C ILE A 331 14.70 23.57 -9.41
N TYR A 332 15.57 24.39 -8.82
CA TYR A 332 16.38 25.34 -9.60
C TYR A 332 17.50 24.62 -10.36
N ASN A 333 17.67 24.94 -11.66
CA ASN A 333 18.69 24.38 -12.57
C ASN A 333 18.62 22.85 -12.81
N LEU A 334 17.41 22.28 -12.94
CA LEU A 334 17.27 20.89 -13.38
C LEU A 334 17.45 20.79 -14.92
N GLU A 335 18.08 19.72 -15.41
CA GLU A 335 18.22 19.46 -16.85
C GLU A 335 16.86 19.25 -17.53
N SER A 336 16.69 19.78 -18.74
CA SER A 336 15.40 19.78 -19.47
C SER A 336 14.89 18.39 -19.87
N SER A 337 15.70 17.34 -19.77
CA SER A 337 15.30 15.95 -20.04
C SER A 337 14.35 15.36 -18.99
N TYR A 338 14.12 16.08 -17.89
CA TYR A 338 13.28 15.68 -16.76
C TYR A 338 11.98 16.50 -16.63
N LEU A 339 11.74 17.41 -17.58
CA LEU A 339 10.50 18.18 -17.77
C LEU A 339 9.63 17.49 -18.83
#